data_AF-A0A9D9EK19-F1
#
_entry.id   AF-A0A9D9EK19-F1
#
_cell.length_a   1.000
_cell.length_b   1.000
_cell.length_c   1.000
_cell.angle_alpha   90.00
_cell.angle_beta   90.00
_cell.angle_gamma   90.00
#
_symmetry.space_group_name_H-M   'P 1'
#
loop_
_entity.id
_entity.type
_entity.pdbx_description
1 polymer ?
#
loop_
_entity_poly.entity_id
_entity_poly.type
_entity_poly.pdbx_seq_one_letter_code
_entity_poly.pdbx_strand_id
1 'polypeptide(L)'
;MDISIRTRILYKLYGAEYIEAYRLDSILEVFTDEKIRDISTVTEQPQGHERVFDKLIRDGYLKQSGTCYEITSEGLLFYGQGGYTNQFLLSKRANWSFIISVISAIIAIASFFISICH
;
A
#
# COMPACT_ATOMS: atom_id res chain seq x y z
N MET A 1 13.81 -5.31 14.58
CA MET A 1 12.59 -5.63 13.80
C MET A 1 12.98 -6.64 12.73
N ASP A 2 12.55 -7.90 12.88
CA ASP A 2 12.95 -8.96 11.95
C ASP A 2 12.13 -8.86 10.65
N ILE A 3 12.78 -8.49 9.55
CA ILE A 3 12.10 -8.31 8.27
C ILE A 3 11.75 -9.69 7.72
N SER A 4 10.46 -10.03 7.80
CA SER A 4 9.87 -11.23 7.21
C SER A 4 10.38 -11.52 5.79
N ILE A 5 10.62 -12.80 5.50
CA ILE A 5 11.02 -13.30 4.17
C ILE A 5 10.06 -12.78 3.08
N ARG A 6 8.76 -12.70 3.40
CA ARG A 6 7.74 -12.14 2.50
C ARG A 6 8.06 -10.70 2.11
N THR A 7 8.40 -9.86 3.08
CA THR A 7 8.75 -8.45 2.86
C THR A 7 10.00 -8.32 1.99
N ARG A 8 11.01 -9.19 2.19
CA ARG A 8 12.22 -9.20 1.34
C ARG A 8 11.93 -9.59 -0.11
N ILE A 9 11.04 -10.55 -0.34
CA ILE A 9 10.62 -10.94 -1.69
C ILE A 9 9.88 -9.80 -2.38
N LEU A 10 8.91 -9.19 -1.69
CA LEU A 10 8.11 -8.10 -2.22
C LEU A 10 8.97 -6.87 -2.55
N TYR A 11 9.96 -6.57 -1.71
CA TYR A 11 10.97 -5.55 -1.98
C TYR A 11 11.72 -5.83 -3.29
N LYS A 12 12.18 -7.07 -3.51
CA LYS A 12 12.90 -7.44 -4.73
C LYS A 12 12.03 -7.39 -5.99
N LEU A 13 10.74 -7.72 -5.88
CA LEU A 13 9.82 -7.72 -7.02
C LEU A 13 9.32 -6.32 -7.41
N TYR A 14 8.99 -5.49 -6.42
CA TYR A 14 8.25 -4.25 -6.64
C TYR A 14 9.05 -2.98 -6.33
N GLY A 15 10.22 -3.11 -5.70
CA GLY A 15 11.15 -2.00 -5.49
C GLY A 15 10.56 -0.82 -4.74
N ALA A 16 10.81 0.39 -5.26
CA ALA A 16 10.48 1.65 -4.61
C ALA A 16 8.99 1.84 -4.28
N GLU A 17 8.08 1.35 -5.13
CA GLU A 17 6.65 1.51 -4.92
C GLU A 17 6.16 0.74 -3.67
N TYR A 18 6.70 -0.47 -3.46
CA TYR A 18 6.37 -1.26 -2.27
C TYR A 18 6.99 -0.66 -1.00
N ILE A 19 8.17 -0.05 -1.10
CA ILE A 19 8.81 0.66 0.01
C ILE A 19 7.95 1.84 0.47
N GLU A 20 7.36 2.59 -0.47
CA GLU A 20 6.48 3.72 -0.12
C GLU A 20 5.24 3.22 0.63
N ALA A 21 4.57 2.18 0.14
CA ALA A 21 3.44 1.57 0.84
C ALA A 21 3.82 1.03 2.23
N TYR A 22 4.98 0.38 2.34
CA TYR A 22 5.49 -0.13 3.61
C TYR A 22 5.78 0.99 4.61
N ARG A 23 6.38 2.10 4.15
CA ARG A 23 6.65 3.27 5.01
C ARG A 23 5.37 3.91 5.53
N LEU A 24 4.33 4.02 4.70
CA LEU A 24 3.03 4.55 5.14
C LEU A 24 2.44 3.67 6.25
N ASP A 25 2.46 2.35 6.07
CA ASP A 25 1.96 1.40 7.07
C ASP A 25 2.79 1.43 8.36
N SER A 26 4.12 1.52 8.27
CA SER A 26 4.98 1.60 9.47
C SER A 26 4.73 2.86 10.29
N ILE A 27 4.39 3.99 9.66
CA ILE A 27 4.02 5.21 10.39
C ILE A 27 2.62 5.04 10.99
N LEU A 28 1.65 4.52 10.24
CA LEU A 28 0.31 4.21 10.75
C LEU A 28 0.35 3.30 11.98
N GLU A 29 1.18 2.25 11.95
CA GLU A 29 1.39 1.30 13.03
C GLU A 29 1.72 1.99 14.36
N VAL A 30 2.55 3.04 14.33
CA VAL A 30 2.95 3.80 15.53
C VAL A 30 1.76 4.47 16.22
N PHE A 31 0.70 4.79 15.48
CA PHE A 31 -0.51 5.43 16.03
C PHE A 31 -1.63 4.43 16.35
N THR A 32 -1.47 3.14 16.05
CA THR A 32 -2.51 2.12 16.29
C THR A 32 -2.82 1.90 17.77
N ASP A 33 -1.97 2.37 18.68
CA ASP A 33 -2.22 2.33 20.13
C ASP A 33 -3.12 3.48 20.63
N GLU A 34 -3.80 4.18 19.70
CA GLU A 34 -4.75 5.29 19.94
C GLU A 34 -4.16 6.47 20.73
N LYS A 35 -2.82 6.56 20.81
CA LYS A 35 -2.17 7.68 21.48
C LYS A 35 -1.93 8.83 20.52
N ILE A 36 -2.22 10.04 21.01
CA ILE A 36 -1.79 11.28 20.40
C ILE A 36 -0.26 11.37 20.51
N ARG A 37 0.44 11.55 19.38
CA ARG A 37 1.92 11.64 19.36
C ARG A 37 2.39 12.86 18.59
N ASP A 38 3.48 13.47 19.06
CA ASP A 38 4.15 14.58 18.38
C ASP A 38 5.10 14.03 17.31
N ILE A 39 5.18 14.68 16.14
CA ILE A 39 6.09 14.29 15.05
C ILE A 39 7.54 14.14 15.51
N SER A 40 7.98 15.03 16.42
CA SER A 40 9.34 15.02 16.97
C SER A 40 9.65 13.77 17.78
N THR A 41 8.61 13.11 18.31
CA THR A 41 8.72 11.85 19.07
C THR A 41 8.53 10.60 18.21
N VAL A 42 7.94 10.74 17.03
CA VAL A 42 7.65 9.62 16.11
C VAL A 42 8.81 9.37 15.15
N THR A 43 9.58 10.40 14.81
CA THR A 43 10.71 10.29 13.87
C THR A 43 11.96 10.99 14.41
N GLU A 44 13.04 10.25 14.60
CA GLU A 44 14.38 10.80 14.94
C GLU A 44 14.96 11.67 13.80
N GLN A 45 14.41 11.54 12.58
CA GLN A 45 14.72 12.37 11.42
C GLN A 45 13.42 12.86 10.76
N PRO A 46 12.92 14.06 11.09
CA PRO A 46 11.69 14.60 10.50
C PRO A 46 11.81 14.84 8.98
N GLN A 47 13.04 15.04 8.47
CA GLN A 47 13.29 15.30 7.06
C GLN A 47 13.03 14.05 6.21
N GLY A 48 11.98 14.10 5.40
CA GLY A 48 11.57 13.03 4.49
C GLY A 48 10.28 12.29 4.89
N HIS A 49 9.79 12.51 6.12
CA HIS A 49 8.52 11.94 6.59
C HIS A 49 7.33 12.89 6.42
N GLU A 50 7.55 14.20 6.23
CA GLU A 50 6.48 15.18 5.99
C GLU A 50 5.53 14.74 4.86
N ARG A 51 6.08 14.28 3.73
CA ARG A 51 5.27 13.77 2.61
C ARG A 51 4.42 12.54 2.99
N VAL A 52 4.89 11.71 3.92
CA VAL A 52 4.15 10.55 4.43
C VAL A 52 3.01 11.03 5.32
N PHE A 53 3.27 11.93 6.27
CA PHE A 53 2.24 12.51 7.13
C PHE A 53 1.18 13.27 6.32
N ASP A 54 1.58 14.12 5.37
CA ASP A 54 0.68 14.85 4.47
C ASP A 54 -0.23 13.91 3.69
N LYS A 55 0.31 12.78 3.24
CA LYS A 55 -0.48 11.77 2.54
C LYS A 55 -1.48 11.10 3.47
N LEU A 56 -1.06 10.68 4.67
CA LEU A 56 -1.94 10.05 5.65
C LEU A 56 -3.06 10.99 6.12
N ILE A 57 -2.78 12.29 6.25
CA ILE A 57 -3.78 13.31 6.58
C ILE A 57 -4.75 13.52 5.43
N ARG A 58 -4.22 13.65 4.21
CA ARG A 58 -5.03 13.83 2.99
C ARG A 58 -5.96 12.65 2.73
N ASP A 59 -5.47 11.44 2.98
CA ASP A 59 -6.24 10.20 2.82
C ASP A 59 -7.22 9.99 4.00
N GLY A 60 -7.19 10.87 5.02
CA GLY A 60 -8.13 10.89 6.14
C GLY A 60 -7.82 9.87 7.25
N TYR A 61 -6.62 9.30 7.26
CA TYR A 61 -6.20 8.26 8.21
C TYR A 61 -5.51 8.82 9.45
N LEU A 62 -4.90 9.99 9.33
CA LEU A 62 -4.40 10.77 10.46
C LEU A 62 -5.13 12.11 10.53
N LYS A 63 -5.32 12.61 11.74
CA LYS A 63 -5.79 13.95 12.02
C LYS A 63 -4.70 14.72 12.74
N GLN A 64 -4.43 15.93 12.26
CA GLN A 64 -3.51 16.85 12.92
C GLN A 64 -4.24 17.69 13.97
N SER A 65 -3.66 17.78 15.16
CA SER A 65 -4.10 18.65 16.26
C SER A 65 -2.88 19.42 16.80
N GLY A 66 -2.62 20.60 16.24
CA GLY A 66 -1.40 21.36 16.51
C GLY A 66 -0.15 20.68 15.96
N THR A 67 0.84 20.40 16.82
CA THR A 67 2.05 19.62 16.48
C THR A 67 1.86 18.11 16.61
N CYS A 68 0.70 17.68 17.11
CA CYS A 68 0.40 16.29 17.37
C CYS A 68 -0.48 15.68 16.27
N TYR A 69 -0.39 14.36 16.16
CA TYR A 69 -1.19 13.54 15.26
C TYR A 69 -1.93 12.46 16.02
N GLU A 70 -3.13 12.15 15.53
CA GLU A 70 -4.02 11.13 16.05
C GLU A 70 -4.52 10.27 14.88
N ILE A 71 -4.61 8.96 15.07
CA ILE A 71 -5.22 8.07 14.08
C ILE A 71 -6.74 8.23 14.09
N THR A 72 -7.35 8.30 12.91
CA THR A 72 -8.81 8.32 12.79
C THR A 72 -9.37 6.90 12.89
N SER A 73 -10.68 6.77 13.13
CA SER A 73 -11.37 5.47 13.09
C SER A 73 -11.22 4.81 11.72
N GLU A 74 -11.25 5.60 10.64
CA GLU A 74 -11.00 5.16 9.28
C GLU A 74 -9.56 4.66 9.09
N GLY A 75 -8.58 5.36 9.66
CA GLY A 75 -7.17 4.95 9.63
C GLY A 75 -6.90 3.63 10.35
N LEU A 76 -7.50 3.45 11.52
CA LEU A 76 -7.47 2.19 12.28
C LEU A 76 -8.07 1.03 11.48
N LEU A 77 -9.25 1.25 10.90
CA LEU A 77 -9.96 0.23 10.13
C LEU A 77 -9.19 -0.12 8.85
N PHE A 78 -8.64 0.88 8.16
CA PHE A 78 -7.81 0.70 6.98
C PHE A 78 -6.54 -0.11 7.29
N TYR A 79 -5.82 0.25 8.36
CA TYR A 79 -4.64 -0.50 8.79
C TYR A 79 -5.00 -1.94 9.20
N GLY A 80 -6.10 -2.13 9.92
CA GLY A 80 -6.63 -3.45 10.30
C GLY A 80 -6.99 -4.34 9.09
N GLN A 81 -7.33 -3.74 7.95
CA GLN A 81 -7.54 -4.44 6.66
C GLN A 81 -6.24 -4.69 5.88
N GLY A 82 -5.08 -4.43 6.49
CA GLY A 82 -3.75 -4.63 5.90
C GLY A 82 -3.14 -3.40 5.24
N GLY A 83 -3.77 -2.22 5.38
CA GLY A 83 -3.17 -0.94 5.02
C GLY A 83 -2.79 -0.77 3.55
N TYR A 84 -1.83 0.13 3.32
CA TYR A 84 -1.31 0.47 1.99
C TYR A 84 -0.58 -0.71 1.34
N THR A 85 0.12 -1.54 2.12
CA THR A 85 0.80 -2.72 1.58
C THR A 85 -0.20 -3.72 1.00
N ASN A 86 -1.33 -3.96 1.66
CA ASN A 86 -2.36 -4.84 1.11
C ASN A 86 -3.04 -4.20 -0.13
N GLN A 87 -3.37 -2.91 -0.09
CA GLN A 87 -3.94 -2.20 -1.24
C GLN A 87 -3.01 -2.23 -2.47
N PHE A 88 -1.70 -2.07 -2.24
CA PHE A 88 -0.69 -2.20 -3.27
C PHE A 88 -0.68 -3.61 -3.88
N LEU A 89 -0.68 -4.65 -3.05
CA LEU A 89 -0.71 -6.03 -3.54
C LEU A 89 -2.00 -6.37 -4.31
N LEU A 90 -3.15 -5.85 -3.86
CA LEU A 90 -4.42 -6.02 -4.56
C LEU A 90 -4.40 -5.34 -5.93
N SER A 91 -3.88 -4.12 -6.02
CA SER A 91 -3.77 -3.41 -7.31
C SER A 91 -2.84 -4.14 -8.29
N LYS A 92 -1.69 -4.64 -7.82
CA LYS A 92 -0.80 -5.44 -8.66
C LYS A 92 -1.45 -6.77 -9.08
N ARG A 93 -2.16 -7.45 -8.18
CA ARG A 93 -2.91 -8.68 -8.52
C ARG A 93 -3.99 -8.41 -9.58
N ALA A 94 -4.75 -7.32 -9.45
CA ALA A 94 -5.77 -6.94 -10.41
C ALA A 94 -5.17 -6.70 -11.80
N ASN A 95 -4.03 -6.00 -11.87
CA ASN A 95 -3.32 -5.79 -13.14
C ASN A 95 -2.89 -7.11 -13.79
N TRP A 96 -2.37 -8.07 -13.03
CA TRP A 96 -2.03 -9.40 -13.56
C TRP A 96 -3.27 -10.15 -14.07
N SER A 97 -4.38 -10.10 -13.33
CA SER A 97 -5.64 -10.70 -13.76
C SER A 97 -6.15 -10.11 -15.08
N PHE A 98 -6.04 -8.79 -15.25
CA PHE A 98 -6.42 -8.10 -16.48
C PHE A 98 -5.54 -8.55 -17.66
N ILE A 99 -4.22 -8.62 -17.49
CA ILE A 99 -3.29 -9.09 -18.53
C ILE A 99 -3.64 -10.51 -18.97
N ILE A 100 -3.90 -11.40 -18.01
CA ILE A 100 -4.27 -12.80 -18.30
C ILE A 100 -5.60 -12.85 -19.07
N SER A 101 -6.57 -12.02 -18.69
CA SER A 101 -7.86 -11.92 -19.38
C SER A 101 -7.69 -11.47 -20.84
N VAL A 102 -6.84 -10.47 -21.10
CA VAL A 102 -6.54 -9.99 -22.46
C VAL A 102 -5.87 -11.09 -23.29
N ILE A 103 -4.86 -11.78 -22.74
CA ILE A 103 -4.17 -12.88 -23.44
C ILE A 103 -5.16 -14.00 -23.77
N SER A 104 -6.02 -14.37 -22.81
CA SER A 104 -7.05 -15.39 -23.01
C SER A 104 -8.02 -15.02 -24.14
N ALA A 105 -8.44 -13.75 -24.20
CA ALA A 105 -9.31 -13.25 -25.28
C ALA A 105 -8.63 -13.32 -26.66
N ILE A 106 -7.35 -12.96 -26.75
CA ILE A 106 -6.59 -13.05 -28.01
C ILE A 106 -6.49 -14.51 -28.49
N ILE A 107 -6.19 -15.44 -27.58
CA ILE A 107 -6.14 -16.88 -27.90
C ILE A 107 -7.50 -17.37 -28.38
N ALA A 108 -8.58 -17.02 -27.68
CA ALA A 108 -9.94 -17.43 -28.05
C ALA A 108 -10.32 -16.94 -29.47
N ILE A 109 -10.00 -15.69 -29.80
CA ILE A 109 -10.24 -15.13 -31.14
C ILE A 109 -9.41 -15.87 -32.20
N ALA A 110 -8.12 -16.09 -31.95
CA ALA A 110 -7.25 -16.81 -32.88
C ALA A 110 -7.74 -18.26 -33.11
N SER A 111 -8.15 -18.96 -32.05
CA SER A 111 -8.73 -20.30 -32.13
C SER A 111 -10.02 -20.33 -32.94
N PHE A 112 -10.88 -19.32 -32.80
CA PHE A 112 -12.11 -19.20 -33.58
C PHE A 112 -11.82 -19.05 -35.08
N PHE A 113 -10.87 -18.20 -35.47
CA PHE A 113 -10.49 -18.04 -36.87
C PHE A 113 -9.84 -19.29 -37.46
N ILE A 114 -8.97 -19.97 -36.71
CA ILE A 114 -8.36 -21.25 -37.13
C ILE A 114 -9.46 -22.29 -37.35
N SER A 115 -10.46 -22.37 -36.47
CA SER A 115 -11.56 -23.32 -36.57
C SER A 115 -12.52 -23.06 -37.74
N ILE A 116 -12.59 -21.84 -38.27
CA ILE A 116 -13.41 -21.50 -39.44
C ILE A 116 -12.68 -21.78 -40.76
N CYS A 117 -11.36 -21.62 -40.76
CA CYS A 117 -10.52 -21.85 -41.95
C CYS A 117 -10.21 -23.33 -42.20
N HIS A 118 -10.58 -24.23 -41.28
CA HIS A 118 -10.26 -25.66 -41.32
C HIS A 118 -11.51 -26.52 -41.42
#